data_AF-A0A1F9NQZ3-F1
#
_entry.id   AF-A0A1F9NQZ3-F1
#
_cell.length_a   1.000
_cell.length_b   1.000
_cell.length_c   1.000
_cell.angle_alpha   90.00
_cell.angle_beta   90.00
_cell.angle_gamma   90.00
#
_symmetry.space_group_name_H-M   'P 1'
#
loop_
_entity.id
_entity.type
_entity.pdbx_description
1 polymer ?
#
loop_
_entity_poly.entity_id
_entity_poly.type
_entity_poly.pdbx_seq_one_letter_code
_entity_poly.pdbx_strand_id
1 'polypeptide(L)'
;MSPSARKLNFMIRDEIARELEALVPAGERSRTVNDALAKELLSIRRRKITLRLRAARGKGPALGTEKIVAALRRNRGRDGE
;
A
#
# COMPACT_ATOMS: atom_id res chain seq x y z
N MET A 1 -0.95 12.62 20.91
CA MET A 1 0.10 11.60 21.14
C MET A 1 1.23 11.89 20.16
N SER A 2 2.41 12.29 20.64
CA SER A 2 3.56 12.52 19.76
C SER A 2 3.95 11.18 19.12
N PRO A 3 4.01 11.08 17.78
CA PRO A 3 4.40 9.83 17.14
C PRO A 3 5.80 9.46 17.62
N SER A 4 5.98 8.23 18.12
CA SER A 4 7.29 7.76 18.55
C SER A 4 8.20 7.64 17.33
N ALA A 5 9.18 8.52 17.23
CA ALA A 5 10.18 8.47 16.17
C ALA A 5 11.25 7.44 16.55
N ARG A 6 11.53 6.50 15.64
CA ARG A 6 12.61 5.52 15.78
C ARG A 6 13.78 5.94 14.90
N LYS A 7 14.99 6.07 15.48
CA LYS A 7 16.20 6.34 14.71
C LYS A 7 16.54 5.11 13.85
N LEU A 8 16.67 5.33 12.54
CA LEU A 8 17.14 4.34 11.58
C LEU A 8 18.50 4.79 11.06
N ASN A 9 19.43 3.85 10.92
CA ASN A 9 20.72 4.11 10.30
C ASN A 9 20.61 3.76 8.81
N PHE A 10 20.55 4.78 7.96
CA PHE A 10 20.61 4.61 6.51
C PHE A 10 21.43 5.74 5.91
N MET A 11 22.08 5.45 4.79
CA MET A 11 22.82 6.46 4.03
C MET A 11 21.88 7.10 3.02
N ILE A 12 21.95 8.42 2.90
CA ILE A 12 21.33 9.17 1.81
C ILE A 12 22.42 9.62 0.84
N ARG A 13 22.06 9.78 -0.44
CA ARG A 13 22.99 10.32 -1.44
C ARG A 13 23.37 11.76 -1.08
N ASP A 14 24.63 12.12 -1.30
CA ASP A 14 25.16 13.45 -0.94
C ASP A 14 24.40 14.57 -1.65
N GLU A 15 24.04 14.38 -2.92
CA GLU A 15 23.22 15.31 -3.69
C GLU A 15 21.86 15.61 -3.01
N ILE A 16 21.18 14.57 -2.52
CA ILE A 16 19.89 14.70 -1.83
C ILE A 16 20.07 15.35 -0.46
N ALA A 17 21.16 15.02 0.25
CA ALA A 17 21.47 15.63 1.54
C ALA A 17 21.65 17.15 1.39
N ARG A 18 22.45 17.58 0.41
CA ARG A 18 22.68 19.00 0.12
C ARG A 18 21.41 19.73 -0.25
N GLU A 19 20.57 19.14 -1.11
CA GLU A 19 19.27 19.75 -1.46
C GLU A 19 18.34 19.85 -0.26
N LEU A 20 18.26 18.81 0.57
CA LEU A 20 17.46 18.82 1.78
C LEU A 20 17.94 19.90 2.75
N GLU A 21 19.24 20.07 2.90
CA GLU A 21 19.82 21.09 3.77
C GLU A 21 19.60 22.51 3.25
N ALA A 22 19.64 22.69 1.93
CA ALA A 22 19.43 23.97 1.26
C ALA A 22 17.95 24.41 1.24
N LEU A 23 17.03 23.46 1.05
CA LEU A 23 15.60 23.74 0.88
C LEU A 23 14.79 23.65 2.17
N VAL A 24 15.25 22.88 3.17
CA VAL A 24 14.48 22.60 4.39
C VAL A 24 15.22 23.09 5.65
N PRO A 25 14.58 23.94 6.47
CA PRO A 25 15.12 24.37 7.75
C PRO A 25 15.46 23.20 8.67
N ALA A 26 16.54 23.31 9.45
CA ALA A 26 17.09 22.22 10.26
C ALA A 26 16.05 21.53 11.18
N GLY A 27 15.12 22.29 11.76
CA GLY A 27 14.06 21.75 12.65
C GLY A 27 12.97 20.95 11.93
N GLU A 28 12.84 21.10 10.61
CA GLU A 28 11.78 20.45 9.83
C GLU A 28 12.27 19.28 8.98
N ARG A 29 13.59 19.11 8.82
CA ARG A 29 14.19 18.06 7.97
C ARG A 29 13.66 16.66 8.29
N SER A 30 13.61 16.30 9.58
CA SER A 30 13.11 14.99 10.01
C SER A 30 11.64 14.80 9.64
N ARG A 31 10.81 15.84 9.79
CA ARG A 31 9.40 15.82 9.41
C ARG A 31 9.25 15.66 7.89
N THR A 32 9.95 16.46 7.10
CA THR A 32 9.90 16.41 5.65
C THR A 32 10.34 15.05 5.10
N VAL A 33 11.41 14.48 5.65
CA VAL A 33 11.89 13.14 5.28
C VAL A 33 10.85 12.08 5.63
N ASN A 34 10.26 12.14 6.83
CA ASN A 34 9.22 11.19 7.23
C ASN A 34 7.97 11.29 6.34
N ASP A 35 7.55 12.51 5.98
CA ASP A 35 6.39 12.73 5.12
C ASP A 35 6.65 12.23 3.68
N ALA A 36 7.85 12.45 3.16
CA ALA A 36 8.27 11.93 1.86
C ALA A 36 8.31 10.39 1.85
N LEU A 37 8.91 9.78 2.88
CA LEU A 37 8.95 8.33 3.04
C LEU A 37 7.54 7.73 3.19
N ALA A 38 6.65 8.37 3.94
CA ALA A 38 5.27 7.91 4.11
C ALA A 38 4.52 7.87 2.78
N LYS A 39 4.68 8.91 1.94
CA LYS A 39 4.09 8.96 0.59
C LYS A 39 4.62 7.85 -0.30
N GLU A 40 5.93 7.61 -0.30
CA GLU A 40 6.53 6.57 -1.14
C GLU A 40 6.15 5.16 -0.66
N LEU A 41 6.13 4.91 0.66
CA LEU A 41 5.68 3.63 1.21
C LEU A 41 4.21 3.34 0.87
N LEU A 42 3.35 4.37 0.86
CA LEU A 42 1.97 4.22 0.42
C LEU A 42 1.89 3.86 -1.06
N SER A 43 2.68 4.52 -1.92
CA SER A 43 2.79 4.21 -3.34
C SER A 43 3.22 2.76 -3.58
N ILE A 44 4.28 2.31 -2.90
CA ILE A 44 4.78 0.92 -2.96
C ILE A 44 3.70 -0.06 -2.52
N ARG A 45 2.99 0.23 -1.42
CA ARG A 45 1.90 -0.63 -0.91
C ARG A 45 0.79 -0.78 -1.94
N ARG A 46 0.35 0.32 -2.56
CA ARG A 46 -0.67 0.30 -3.61
C ARG A 46 -0.22 -0.53 -4.80
N ARG A 47 1.01 -0.33 -5.29
CA ARG A 47 1.58 -1.12 -6.39
C ARG A 47 1.57 -2.62 -6.08
N LYS A 48 1.98 -3.02 -4.87
CA LYS A 48 1.94 -4.43 -4.44
C LYS A 48 0.53 -4.99 -4.43
N ILE A 49 -0.46 -4.24 -3.94
CA ILE A 49 -1.87 -4.68 -3.94
C ILE A 49 -2.39 -4.82 -5.37
N THR A 50 -2.13 -3.85 -6.24
CA THR A 50 -2.53 -3.90 -7.65
C THR A 50 -1.93 -5.10 -8.36
N LEU A 51 -0.65 -5.41 -8.11
CA LEU A 51 -0.01 -6.60 -8.67
C LEU A 51 -0.68 -7.89 -8.18
N ARG A 52 -1.00 -7.99 -6.89
CA ARG A 52 -1.74 -9.13 -6.32
C ARG A 52 -3.12 -9.29 -6.93
N LEU A 53 -3.87 -8.18 -7.08
CA LEU A 53 -5.19 -8.19 -7.72
C LEU A 53 -5.13 -8.62 -9.18
N ARG A 54 -4.15 -8.12 -9.95
CA ARG A 54 -3.93 -8.56 -11.34
C ARG A 54 -3.58 -10.04 -11.42
N ALA A 55 -2.71 -10.52 -10.55
CA ALA A 55 -2.35 -11.94 -10.48
C ALA A 55 -3.54 -12.82 -10.10
N ALA A 56 -4.40 -12.37 -9.18
CA ALA A 56 -5.63 -13.08 -8.81
C ALA A 56 -6.66 -13.11 -9.95
N ARG A 57 -6.82 -11.99 -10.68
CA ARG A 57 -7.73 -11.89 -11.84
C ARG A 57 -7.35 -12.86 -12.96
N GLY A 58 -6.06 -13.13 -13.16
CA GLY A 58 -5.58 -14.09 -14.17
C GLY A 58 -5.73 -15.57 -13.78
N LYS A 59 -6.05 -15.88 -12.52
CA LYS A 59 -6.08 -17.26 -11.99
C LYS A 59 -7.48 -17.81 -11.74
N GLY A 60 -8.52 -16.97 -11.83
CA GLY A 60 -9.90 -17.38 -11.56
C GLY A 60 -10.69 -17.64 -12.86
N PRO A 61 -11.62 -18.61 -12.87
CA PRO A 61 -12.62 -18.69 -13.93
C PRO A 61 -13.41 -17.37 -13.94
N ALA A 62 -13.66 -16.81 -15.14
CA ALA A 62 -14.55 -15.66 -15.30
C ALA A 62 -15.99 -16.09 -14.96
N LEU A 63 -16.33 -16.06 -13.68
CA LEU A 63 -17.67 -16.36 -13.21
C LEU A 63 -18.54 -15.14 -13.48
N GLY A 64 -19.42 -15.25 -14.48
CA GLY A 64 -20.48 -14.26 -14.70
C GLY A 64 -21.42 -14.19 -13.50
N THR A 65 -22.04 -13.03 -13.31
CA THR A 65 -22.98 -12.74 -12.20
C THR A 65 -24.05 -13.82 -12.06
N GLU A 66 -24.58 -14.33 -13.17
CA GLU A 66 -25.59 -15.40 -13.17
C GLU A 66 -25.07 -16.71 -12.57
N LYS A 67 -23.82 -17.08 -12.83
CA LYS A 67 -23.21 -18.30 -12.26
C LYS A 67 -22.99 -18.16 -10.75
N ILE A 68 -22.66 -16.96 -10.29
CA ILE A 68 -22.52 -16.64 -8.86
C ILE A 68 -23.88 -16.73 -8.17
N VAL A 69 -24.91 -16.11 -8.75
CA VAL A 69 -26.28 -16.15 -8.21
C VAL A 69 -26.82 -17.58 -8.18
N ALA A 70 -26.59 -18.37 -9.24
CA ALA A 70 -27.00 -19.77 -9.30
C ALA A 70 -26.27 -20.64 -8.25
N ALA A 71 -24.98 -20.39 -8.01
CA ALA A 71 -24.24 -21.07 -6.94
C ALA A 71 -24.77 -20.70 -5.54
N LEU A 72 -25.01 -19.42 -5.28
CA LEU A 72 -25.56 -18.94 -4.00
C LEU A 72 -26.97 -19.47 -3.74
N ARG A 73 -27.84 -19.53 -4.75
CA ARG A 73 -29.18 -20.12 -4.65
C ARG A 73 -29.13 -21.61 -4.32
N ARG A 74 -28.23 -22.36 -4.97
CA ARG A 74 -28.03 -23.80 -4.68
C ARG A 74 -27.51 -24.05 -3.27
N ASN A 75 -26.71 -23.14 -2.72
CA ASN A 75 -26.22 -23.28 -1.35
C ASN A 75 -27.31 -22.98 -0.31
N ARG A 76 -28.10 -21.92 -0.52
CA ARG A 76 -29.22 -21.58 0.37
C ARG A 76 -30.33 -22.63 0.41
N GLY A 77 -30.51 -23.40 -0.66
CA GLY A 77 -31.47 -24.51 -0.68
C GLY A 77 -30.98 -25.77 0.05
N ARG A 78 -29.72 -25.81 0.51
CA ARG A 78 -29.12 -26.95 1.22
C ARG A 78 -29.03 -26.78 2.73
N ASP A 79 -29.02 -25.54 3.23
CA ASP A 79 -28.98 -25.24 4.67
C ASP A 79 -30.40 -25.17 5.29
N GLY A 80 -31.43 -25.62 4.56
CA GLY A 80 -32.84 -25.55 4.95
C GLY A 80 -33.57 -26.89 4.99
N GLU A 81 -32.84 -28.00 5.05
CA GLU A 81 -33.38 -29.36 5.29
C GLU A 81 -32.83 -29.93 6.61
#